data_AF-A0A1G8HWJ3-F1
#
_entry.id   AF-A0A1G8HWJ3-F1
#
_cell.length_a   1.000
_cell.length_b   1.000
_cell.length_c   1.000
_cell.angle_alpha   90.00
_cell.angle_beta   90.00
_cell.angle_gamma   90.00
#
_symmetry.space_group_name_H-M   'P 1'
#
loop_
_entity.id
_entity.type
_entity.pdbx_description
1 polymer ?
#
loop_
_entity_poly.entity_id
_entity_poly.type
_entity_poly.pdbx_seq_one_letter_code
_entity_poly.pdbx_strand_id
1 'polypeptide(L)'
;MKISKTIRITYLLTLLIALLSCASKQHIVTEEEPIITQPKLLFLNFEITKLNDIKSVSLINQIKTDGKLKGHTSEESKGDIGDLEYLILDKDLNQLEKHYIKNPLKKVIEFINDSGNFEKKLLDLDRSEFSLRLQLKSKAEYIVINEITSEGITKLNTTKIE
;
A
#
# COMPACT_ATOMS: atom_id res chain seq x y z
N MET A 1 -61.76 25.03 -3.22
CA MET A 1 -61.22 23.66 -3.35
C MET A 1 -60.64 23.24 -1.99
N LYS A 2 -61.33 22.38 -1.21
CA LYS A 2 -60.88 21.96 0.13
C LYS A 2 -59.86 20.82 -0.02
N ILE A 3 -58.57 21.15 0.06
CA ILE A 3 -57.49 20.16 0.07
C ILE A 3 -57.65 19.32 1.35
N SER A 4 -57.81 18.00 1.22
CA SER A 4 -58.05 17.11 2.36
C SER A 4 -56.85 17.13 3.31
N LYS A 5 -57.11 16.96 4.61
CA LYS A 5 -56.07 16.93 5.64
C LYS A 5 -55.02 15.84 5.39
N THR A 6 -55.42 14.73 4.76
CA THR A 6 -54.52 13.63 4.39
C THR A 6 -53.50 14.06 3.34
N ILE A 7 -53.90 14.83 2.32
CA ILE A 7 -52.99 15.34 1.29
C ILE A 7 -51.94 16.29 1.91
N ARG A 8 -52.34 17.13 2.86
CA ARG A 8 -51.40 18.03 3.57
C ARG A 8 -50.37 17.27 4.40
N ILE A 9 -50.77 16.17 5.04
CA ILE A 9 -49.86 15.32 5.83
C ILE A 9 -48.86 14.62 4.92
N THR A 10 -49.29 14.13 3.76
CA THR A 10 -48.38 13.47 2.80
C THR A 10 -47.33 14.45 2.27
N TYR A 11 -47.70 15.70 1.94
CA TYR A 11 -46.74 16.73 1.52
C TYR A 11 -45.78 17.15 2.64
N LEU A 12 -46.23 17.18 3.88
CA LEU A 12 -45.37 17.50 5.03
C LEU A 12 -44.33 16.39 5.28
N LEU A 13 -44.73 15.13 5.09
CA LEU A 13 -43.87 13.97 5.28
C LEU A 13 -42.80 13.84 4.18
N THR A 14 -43.13 14.12 2.92
CA THR A 14 -42.14 14.14 1.83
C THR A 14 -41.15 15.29 1.94
N LEU A 15 -41.57 16.45 2.45
CA LEU A 15 -40.67 17.57 2.73
C LEU A 15 -39.67 17.24 3.84
N LEU A 16 -40.08 16.48 4.86
CA LEU A 16 -39.21 16.08 5.98
C LEU A 16 -38.12 15.08 5.55
N ILE A 17 -38.44 14.15 4.64
CA ILE A 17 -37.47 13.16 4.14
C ILE A 17 -36.41 13.82 3.23
N ALA A 18 -36.77 14.89 2.51
CA ALA A 18 -35.83 15.64 1.67
C ALA A 18 -34.75 16.40 2.47
N LEU A 19 -35.02 16.75 3.74
CA LEU A 19 -34.07 17.44 4.61
C LEU A 19 -33.02 16.51 5.24
N LEU A 20 -33.22 15.19 5.20
CA LEU A 20 -32.28 14.20 5.74
C LEU A 20 -31.24 13.72 4.72
N SER A 21 -31.30 14.18 3.47
CA SER A 21 -30.28 13.90 2.44
C SER A 21 -29.08 14.85 2.57
N CYS A 22 -28.49 14.91 3.77
CA CYS A 22 -27.12 15.39 3.91
C CYS A 22 -26.20 14.24 3.47
N ALA A 23 -25.80 14.28 2.20
CA ALA A 23 -24.69 13.49 1.71
C ALA A 23 -23.45 13.82 2.56
N SER A 24 -23.12 12.95 3.50
CA SER A 24 -21.86 12.99 4.24
C SER A 24 -20.73 12.77 3.23
N LYS A 25 -20.20 13.86 2.66
CA LYS A 25 -18.89 13.83 2.03
C LYS A 25 -17.90 13.56 3.14
N GLN A 26 -17.31 12.36 3.16
CA GLN A 26 -16.15 12.11 3.99
C GLN A 26 -15.10 13.15 3.60
N HIS A 27 -14.86 14.08 4.50
CA HIS A 27 -13.78 15.03 4.35
C HIS A 27 -12.51 14.20 4.51
N ILE A 28 -11.81 13.95 3.40
CA ILE A 28 -10.40 13.58 3.46
C ILE A 28 -9.72 14.80 4.07
N VAL A 29 -9.60 14.81 5.39
CA VAL A 29 -8.73 15.74 6.10
C VAL A 29 -7.34 15.31 5.67
N THR A 30 -6.82 15.95 4.62
CA THR A 30 -5.38 16.03 4.42
C THR A 30 -4.86 16.86 5.59
N GLU A 31 -4.59 16.18 6.69
CA GLU A 31 -3.91 16.77 7.83
C GLU A 31 -2.54 17.19 7.30
N GLU A 32 -2.31 18.50 7.23
CA GLU A 32 -1.02 19.03 6.79
C GLU A 32 0.05 18.46 7.73
N GLU A 33 0.96 17.65 7.20
CA GLU A 33 2.06 17.11 7.98
C GLU A 33 2.83 18.27 8.62
N PRO A 34 3.22 18.15 9.91
CA PRO A 34 4.04 19.17 10.55
C PRO A 34 5.28 19.41 9.69
N ILE A 35 5.67 20.67 9.52
CA ILE A 35 6.83 21.05 8.70
C ILE A 35 8.08 20.39 9.30
N ILE A 36 8.49 19.25 8.73
CA ILE A 36 9.71 18.55 9.12
C ILE A 36 10.88 19.37 8.60
N THR A 37 11.60 20.03 9.51
CA THR A 37 12.74 20.90 9.17
C THR A 37 13.91 20.14 8.57
N GLN A 38 13.98 18.82 8.78
CA GLN A 38 14.97 17.91 8.20
C GLN A 38 14.28 16.60 7.78
N PRO A 39 13.80 16.49 6.53
CA PRO A 39 13.15 15.27 6.06
C PRO A 39 14.14 14.10 6.15
N LYS A 40 13.64 12.95 6.61
CA LYS A 40 14.43 11.71 6.71
C LYS A 40 13.93 10.66 5.75
N LEU A 41 14.86 9.92 5.17
CA LEU A 41 14.60 8.70 4.43
C LEU A 41 14.75 7.50 5.35
N LEU A 42 13.92 6.50 5.11
CA LEU A 42 13.99 5.19 5.74
C LEU A 42 14.27 4.14 4.66
N PHE A 43 15.35 3.39 4.85
CA PHE A 43 15.63 2.19 4.07
C PHE A 43 15.39 0.96 4.93
N LEU A 44 14.58 0.04 4.42
CA LEU A 44 14.30 -1.24 5.07
C LEU A 44 14.72 -2.33 4.12
N ASN A 45 15.67 -3.17 4.55
CA ASN A 45 16.16 -4.27 3.75
C ASN A 45 15.57 -5.55 4.32
N PHE A 46 14.90 -6.31 3.46
CA PHE A 46 14.21 -7.53 3.81
C PHE A 46 14.79 -8.71 3.03
N GLU A 47 14.60 -9.88 3.60
CA GLU A 47 14.78 -11.15 2.95
C GLU A 47 13.45 -11.86 2.84
N ILE A 48 13.16 -12.39 1.65
CA ILE A 48 12.08 -13.35 1.43
C ILE A 48 12.67 -14.73 1.15
N THR A 49 12.10 -15.76 1.77
CA THR A 49 12.42 -17.17 1.51
C THR A 49 11.15 -17.95 1.16
N LYS A 50 11.30 -19.02 0.38
CA LYS A 50 10.26 -19.98 0.00
C LYS A 50 10.74 -21.39 0.35
N LEU A 51 9.98 -22.11 1.16
CA LEU A 51 10.21 -23.52 1.46
C LEU A 51 8.91 -24.29 1.26
N ASN A 52 8.87 -25.22 0.30
CA ASN A 52 7.66 -25.97 -0.05
C ASN A 52 6.44 -25.06 -0.28
N ASP A 53 6.61 -24.01 -1.09
CA ASP A 53 5.63 -22.95 -1.38
C ASP A 53 5.21 -22.06 -0.19
N ILE A 54 5.67 -22.35 1.03
CA ILE A 54 5.48 -21.48 2.18
C ILE A 54 6.51 -20.36 2.13
N LYS A 55 6.03 -19.11 2.11
CA LYS A 55 6.90 -17.93 2.08
C LYS A 55 7.03 -17.31 3.46
N SER A 56 8.20 -16.78 3.75
CA SER A 56 8.45 -15.98 4.94
C SER A 56 9.27 -14.76 4.60
N VAL A 57 9.02 -13.66 5.30
CA VAL A 57 9.76 -12.39 5.15
C VAL A 57 10.35 -12.00 6.49
N SER A 58 11.63 -11.63 6.49
CA SER A 58 12.35 -11.15 7.67
C SER A 58 13.09 -9.85 7.38
N LEU A 59 13.14 -8.96 8.37
CA LEU A 59 13.91 -7.72 8.27
C LEU A 59 15.40 -8.05 8.47
N ILE A 60 16.24 -7.64 7.52
CA ILE A 60 17.69 -7.73 7.61
C ILE A 60 18.22 -6.57 8.44
N ASN A 61 17.90 -5.34 8.02
CA ASN A 61 18.28 -4.13 8.75
C ASN A 61 17.41 -2.93 8.36
N GLN A 62 17.64 -1.83 9.08
CA GLN A 62 16.98 -0.56 8.89
C GLN A 62 18.02 0.57 8.92
N ILE A 63 17.92 1.52 7.99
CA ILE A 63 18.81 2.68 7.89
C ILE A 63 17.97 3.96 7.82
N LYS A 64 18.17 4.87 8.78
CA LYS A 64 17.59 6.23 8.77
C LYS A 64 18.68 7.22 8.33
N THR A 65 18.40 8.05 7.34
CA THR A 65 19.33 9.07 6.84
C THR A 65 18.59 10.35 6.47
N ASP A 66 19.28 11.49 6.50
CA ASP A 66 18.70 12.74 6.04
C ASP A 66 18.49 12.72 4.53
N GLY A 67 17.37 13.28 4.09
CA GLY A 67 17.02 13.37 2.68
C GLY A 67 15.52 13.43 2.40
N LYS A 68 15.19 13.90 1.20
CA LYS A 68 13.81 13.94 0.69
C LYS A 68 13.69 13.04 -0.54
N LEU A 69 12.62 12.25 -0.62
CA LEU A 69 12.31 11.55 -1.87
C LEU A 69 12.01 12.59 -2.96
N LYS A 70 12.66 12.45 -4.12
CA LYS A 70 12.28 13.24 -5.30
C LYS A 70 10.90 12.77 -5.73
N GLY A 71 9.99 13.73 -5.98
CA GLY A 71 8.63 13.42 -6.41
C GLY A 71 8.67 12.63 -7.71
N HIS A 72 8.31 11.35 -7.64
CA HIS A 72 7.80 10.63 -8.78
C HIS A 72 6.31 10.44 -8.54
N THR A 73 5.52 10.85 -9.52
CA THR A 73 4.15 10.37 -9.66
C THR A 73 4.27 8.87 -9.94
N SER A 74 4.22 8.04 -8.90
CA SER A 74 4.00 6.61 -9.12
C SER A 74 2.63 6.52 -9.75
N GLU A 75 2.56 6.11 -11.03
CA GLU A 75 1.32 5.57 -11.55
C GLU A 75 0.82 4.54 -10.54
N GLU A 76 -0.50 4.52 -10.28
CA GLU A 76 -1.12 3.53 -9.41
C GLU A 76 -0.92 2.14 -10.01
N SER A 77 0.27 1.56 -9.83
CA SER A 77 0.56 0.21 -10.28
C SER A 77 -0.28 -0.71 -9.44
N LYS A 78 -1.15 -1.51 -10.06
CA LYS A 78 -1.83 -2.59 -9.37
C LYS A 78 -0.84 -3.74 -9.18
N GLY A 79 -0.84 -4.36 -8.01
CA GLY A 79 -0.08 -5.59 -7.79
C GLY A 79 -0.76 -6.78 -8.48
N ASP A 80 0.04 -7.68 -9.05
CA ASP A 80 -0.43 -8.92 -9.66
C ASP A 80 -0.37 -10.09 -8.64
N ILE A 81 -1.00 -11.21 -8.97
CA ILE A 81 -0.88 -12.43 -8.16
C ILE A 81 0.60 -12.86 -8.07
N GLY A 82 1.05 -13.06 -6.84
CA GLY A 82 2.41 -13.41 -6.47
C GLY A 82 3.29 -12.20 -6.19
N ASP A 83 2.87 -10.98 -6.50
CA ASP A 83 3.56 -9.76 -6.08
C ASP A 83 3.38 -9.52 -4.58
N LEU A 84 4.24 -8.67 -4.03
CA LEU A 84 4.12 -8.23 -2.65
C LEU A 84 3.37 -6.90 -2.60
N GLU A 85 2.60 -6.73 -1.54
CA GLU A 85 2.02 -5.47 -1.11
C GLU A 85 2.71 -5.04 0.18
N TYR A 86 2.98 -3.75 0.35
CA TYR A 86 3.31 -3.24 1.67
C TYR A 86 2.42 -2.07 2.08
N LEU A 87 2.06 -2.08 3.36
CA LEU A 87 1.25 -1.05 3.99
C LEU A 87 2.11 -0.30 5.00
N ILE A 88 2.00 1.02 5.01
CA ILE A 88 2.55 1.86 6.07
C ILE A 88 1.39 2.20 7.00
N LEU A 89 1.55 1.89 8.29
CA LEU A 89 0.51 2.10 9.30
C LEU A 89 0.96 3.09 10.37
N ASP A 90 -0.01 3.78 10.97
CA ASP A 90 0.22 4.57 12.17
C ASP A 90 0.22 3.72 13.45
N LYS A 91 0.44 4.39 14.59
CA LYS A 91 0.44 3.76 15.92
C LYS A 91 -0.86 3.04 16.30
N ASP A 92 -1.98 3.45 15.70
CA ASP A 92 -3.32 2.89 15.94
C ASP A 92 -3.69 1.86 14.86
N LEU A 93 -2.72 1.46 14.02
CA LEU A 93 -2.83 0.51 12.91
C LEU A 93 -3.71 1.00 11.74
N ASN A 94 -3.95 2.31 11.63
CA ASN A 94 -4.62 2.87 10.46
C ASN A 94 -3.65 2.94 9.28
N GLN A 95 -4.14 2.62 8.08
CA GLN A 95 -3.33 2.66 6.87
C GLN A 95 -3.06 4.11 6.43
N LEU A 96 -1.78 4.48 6.38
CA LEU A 96 -1.30 5.74 5.84
C LEU A 96 -1.03 5.64 4.33
N GLU A 97 -0.39 4.54 3.91
CA GLU A 97 -0.01 4.31 2.51
C GLU A 97 -0.10 2.83 2.16
N LYS A 98 -0.23 2.57 0.86
CA LYS A 98 -0.18 1.24 0.26
C LYS A 98 0.60 1.29 -1.04
N HIS A 99 1.48 0.30 -1.22
CA HIS A 99 2.36 0.18 -2.37
C HIS A 99 2.53 -1.29 -2.77
N TYR A 100 3.03 -1.53 -3.98
CA TYR A 100 3.24 -2.87 -4.51
C TYR A 100 4.68 -3.06 -5.00
N ILE A 101 5.17 -4.29 -4.93
CA ILE A 101 6.53 -4.69 -5.32
C ILE A 101 6.41 -5.96 -6.16
N LYS A 102 7.07 -5.99 -7.31
CA LYS A 102 7.17 -7.22 -8.11
C LYS A 102 7.80 -8.35 -7.29
N ASN A 103 7.29 -9.56 -7.46
CA ASN A 103 7.74 -10.74 -6.72
C ASN A 103 9.28 -10.87 -6.70
N PRO A 104 9.96 -10.68 -5.55
CA PRO A 104 11.42 -10.73 -5.49
C PRO A 104 12.02 -12.11 -5.79
N LEU A 105 11.23 -13.17 -5.64
CA LEU A 105 11.62 -14.55 -5.96
C LEU A 105 11.54 -14.86 -7.46
N LYS A 106 10.95 -13.98 -8.27
CA LYS A 106 10.87 -14.11 -9.73
C LYS A 106 11.74 -13.05 -10.41
N LYS A 107 12.93 -13.44 -10.87
CA LYS A 107 13.86 -12.52 -11.55
C LYS A 107 13.93 -12.82 -13.04
N VAL A 108 13.82 -11.77 -13.86
CA VAL A 108 14.12 -11.85 -15.28
C VAL A 108 15.57 -11.44 -15.48
N ILE A 109 16.37 -12.34 -16.04
CA ILE A 109 17.73 -12.03 -16.45
C ILE A 109 17.81 -11.97 -17.97
N GLU A 110 18.60 -11.03 -18.49
CA GLU A 110 18.95 -10.94 -19.90
C GLU A 110 20.34 -11.56 -20.10
N PHE A 111 20.46 -12.44 -21.09
CA PHE A 111 21.71 -13.11 -21.44
C PHE A 111 21.84 -13.20 -22.96
N ILE A 112 23.07 -13.41 -23.44
CA ILE A 112 23.36 -13.62 -24.85
C ILE A 112 23.46 -15.13 -25.08
N ASN A 113 22.69 -15.66 -26.03
CA ASN A 113 22.75 -17.08 -26.39
C ASN A 113 23.97 -17.39 -27.28
N ASP A 114 24.19 -18.66 -27.59
CA ASP A 114 25.33 -19.11 -28.43
C ASP A 114 25.30 -18.54 -29.85
N SER A 115 24.15 -18.04 -30.31
CA SER A 115 23.99 -17.37 -31.61
C SER A 115 24.25 -15.85 -31.55
N GLY A 116 24.63 -15.31 -30.40
CA GLY A 116 24.86 -13.88 -30.20
C GLY A 116 23.59 -13.04 -30.01
N ASN A 117 22.42 -13.66 -29.81
CA ASN A 117 21.15 -12.95 -29.63
C ASN A 117 20.82 -12.75 -28.15
N PHE A 118 20.19 -11.62 -27.83
CA PHE A 118 19.66 -11.36 -26.50
C PHE A 118 18.41 -12.22 -26.24
N GLU A 119 18.42 -12.92 -25.11
CA GLU A 119 17.29 -13.69 -24.60
C GLU A 119 16.99 -13.32 -23.14
N LYS A 120 15.73 -13.54 -22.75
CA LYS A 120 15.27 -13.37 -21.37
C LYS A 120 14.97 -14.73 -20.76
N LYS A 121 15.49 -14.96 -19.56
CA LYS A 121 15.15 -16.14 -18.76
C LYS A 121 14.50 -15.70 -17.45
N LEU A 122 13.36 -16.32 -17.15
CA LEU A 122 12.74 -16.20 -15.83
C LEU A 122 13.39 -17.21 -14.89
N LEU A 123 13.87 -16.73 -13.75
CA LEU A 123 14.39 -17.53 -12.65
C LEU A 123 13.39 -17.51 -11.50
N ASP A 124 13.05 -18.69 -11.00
CA ASP A 124 12.34 -18.88 -9.74
C ASP A 124 13.38 -19.19 -8.65
N LEU A 125 13.39 -18.39 -7.60
CA LEU A 125 14.36 -18.43 -6.51
C LEU A 125 13.69 -18.90 -5.23
N ASP A 126 14.44 -19.61 -4.39
CA ASP A 126 13.99 -19.97 -3.04
C ASP A 126 14.30 -18.87 -2.02
N ARG A 127 15.16 -17.91 -2.37
CA ARG A 127 15.57 -16.79 -1.51
C ARG A 127 15.91 -15.56 -2.35
N SER A 128 15.48 -14.39 -1.90
CA SER A 128 15.96 -13.11 -2.42
C SER A 128 15.87 -12.01 -1.37
N GLU A 129 16.74 -11.03 -1.49
CA GLU A 129 16.64 -9.77 -0.76
C GLU A 129 15.88 -8.72 -1.58
N PHE A 130 15.23 -7.79 -0.90
CA PHE A 130 14.61 -6.60 -1.49
C PHE A 130 14.63 -5.43 -0.50
N SER A 131 14.56 -4.22 -1.03
CA SER A 131 14.68 -3.00 -0.23
C SER A 131 13.50 -2.06 -0.46
N LEU A 132 12.98 -1.50 0.63
CA LEU A 132 12.02 -0.39 0.58
C LEU A 132 12.76 0.91 0.87
N ARG A 133 12.48 1.94 0.08
CA ARG A 133 13.00 3.29 0.29
C ARG A 133 11.82 4.24 0.43
N LEU A 134 11.67 4.80 1.62
CA LEU A 134 10.48 5.55 2.02
C LEU A 134 10.86 6.94 2.51
N GLN A 135 9.94 7.89 2.35
CA GLN A 135 9.97 9.14 3.10
C GLN A 135 9.45 8.83 4.51
N LEU A 136 10.26 9.04 5.54
CA LEU A 136 9.81 8.83 6.92
C LEU A 136 8.81 9.94 7.28
N LYS A 137 7.55 9.56 7.44
CA LYS A 137 6.47 10.43 7.90
C LYS A 137 6.36 10.35 9.40
N SER A 138 6.02 11.47 10.05
CA SER A 138 5.96 11.56 11.52
C SER A 138 4.90 10.68 12.20
N LYS A 139 3.98 10.11 11.41
CA LYS A 139 2.91 9.23 11.91
C LYS A 139 3.18 7.76 11.63
N ALA A 140 4.23 7.42 10.87
CA ALA A 140 4.48 6.07 10.39
C ALA A 140 5.20 5.22 11.45
N GLU A 141 4.51 4.23 12.01
CA GLU A 141 5.01 3.40 13.11
C GLU A 141 5.33 1.97 12.66
N TYR A 142 4.53 1.43 11.73
CA TYR A 142 4.65 0.04 11.29
C TYR A 142 4.66 -0.09 9.77
N ILE A 143 5.33 -1.14 9.30
CA ILE A 143 5.16 -1.69 7.95
C ILE A 143 4.64 -3.11 8.02
N VAL A 144 3.66 -3.40 7.19
CA VAL A 144 3.16 -4.76 6.95
C VAL A 144 3.54 -5.17 5.55
N ILE A 145 4.15 -6.34 5.40
CA ILE A 145 4.41 -6.96 4.10
C ILE A 145 3.41 -8.09 3.91
N ASN A 146 2.70 -8.05 2.78
CA ASN A 146 1.77 -9.08 2.38
C ASN A 146 2.15 -9.66 1.00
N GLU A 147 1.65 -10.86 0.72
CA GLU A 147 1.59 -11.44 -0.61
C GLU A 147 0.18 -11.32 -1.18
N ILE A 148 0.08 -11.00 -2.46
CA ILE A 148 -1.15 -11.10 -3.23
C ILE A 148 -1.28 -12.53 -3.74
N THR A 149 -2.25 -13.27 -3.22
CA THR A 149 -2.57 -14.65 -3.63
C THR A 149 -3.86 -14.67 -4.44
N SER A 150 -4.17 -15.81 -5.05
CA SER A 150 -5.48 -16.03 -5.69
C SER A 150 -6.65 -15.99 -4.69
N GLU A 151 -6.39 -16.23 -3.40
CA GLU A 151 -7.39 -16.22 -2.33
C GLU A 151 -7.52 -14.85 -1.65
N GLY A 152 -6.68 -13.88 -2.03
CA GLY A 152 -6.61 -12.55 -1.43
C GLY A 152 -5.24 -12.25 -0.85
N ILE A 153 -5.20 -11.43 0.20
CA ILE A 153 -3.95 -10.93 0.79
C ILE A 153 -3.51 -11.83 1.95
N THR A 154 -2.30 -12.38 1.86
CA THR A 154 -1.66 -13.17 2.93
C THR A 154 -0.57 -12.36 3.59
N LYS A 155 -0.64 -12.17 4.91
CA LYS A 155 0.37 -11.42 5.66
C LYS A 155 1.64 -12.25 5.83
N LEU A 156 2.79 -11.66 5.47
CA LEU A 156 4.11 -12.30 5.59
C LEU A 156 4.94 -11.73 6.75
N ASN A 157 4.83 -10.42 7.02
CA ASN A 157 5.60 -9.78 8.08
C ASN A 157 4.92 -8.51 8.61
N THR A 158 5.21 -8.15 9.86
CA THR A 158 4.97 -6.81 10.39
C THR A 158 6.20 -6.34 11.14
N THR A 159 6.69 -5.15 10.80
CA THR A 159 7.93 -4.57 11.34
C THR A 159 7.61 -3.19 11.91
N LYS A 160 8.10 -2.92 13.13
CA LYS A 160 8.08 -1.59 13.74
C LYS A 160 9.26 -0.76 13.20
N ILE A 161 9.00 0.48 12.79
CA ILE A 161 9.99 1.33 12.08
C ILE A 161 10.34 2.63 12.81
N GLU A 162 9.57 2.98 13.84
CA GLU A 162 9.81 4.12 14.74
C GLU A 162 9.79 3.70 16.20
#